data_AF-A0A968RGV3-F1
#
_entry.id   AF-A0A968RGV3-F1
#
_cell.length_a   1.000
_cell.length_b   1.000
_cell.length_c   1.000
_cell.angle_alpha   90.00
_cell.angle_beta   90.00
_cell.angle_gamma   90.00
#
_symmetry.space_group_name_H-M   'P 1'
#
loop_
_entity.id
_entity.type
_entity.pdbx_description
1 polymer ?
#
loop_
_entity_poly.entity_id
_entity_poly.type
_entity_poly.pdbx_seq_one_letter_code
_entity_poly.pdbx_strand_id
1 'polypeptide(L)'
;MTLTKLTIGVAMAALLFTVLIAVLAKKRMKNPLISYLQCFTGALFIFSGWVKAIDPLGTAYKMEQYFAEFETTFEGTWFSFLSPLFPILSKYAIGFSVGVIVFEILLGIMLLLGAYKKLTAWAFFLLVAFFTFLTGYTYLTGYVPSEPVAVIQHTNGESKQLLLSGLDTLSTEGWSPVDTVKVNFFDFGYWQEYKETNMKVTDCGCFGDFLKLKPKTSFLKDVFLLIPALLFLFFASKMHQLFSPTIRGSILVASTAGLIVYCLSNYVWDLPHIDFRPFKKGVNVVERKEYEAEATLTKVIGYELTNKSTGEKVNLTMEQLGEMVKYPKETWEYEQIRSIPEAEPTKISDFAVENYKGYEITDDILYDEGYSLMIVGYNLVYDSVKTKIITVLDTIWAMDSLMVNDSLVLTQRVESIEKRQIERRDYFWNEDYTKRWTEVVNPVVLEAEKAGVKIYAISKPYDESAVDDFRHTTQSAYPFYKADDILLKTIIRSNPGVLLWHNGTIVNKWHWRKMPSFQELQPLLVPVDTTTVQ
;
A
#
# COMPACT_ATOMS: atom_id res chain seq x y z
N MET A 1 15.82 -4.90 7.71
CA MET A 1 16.70 -3.84 8.27
C MET A 1 15.86 -2.99 9.22
N THR A 2 16.28 -2.70 10.45
CA THR A 2 15.47 -1.88 11.38
C THR A 2 15.83 -0.40 11.26
N LEU A 3 14.91 0.50 11.62
CA LEU A 3 15.15 1.95 11.61
C LEU A 3 16.39 2.31 12.45
N THR A 4 16.57 1.68 13.61
CA THR A 4 17.72 1.89 14.49
C THR A 4 19.04 1.52 13.83
N LYS A 5 19.11 0.36 13.13
CA LYS A 5 20.32 -0.04 12.41
C LYS A 5 20.65 0.95 11.29
N LEU A 6 19.62 1.42 10.57
CA LEU A 6 19.78 2.42 9.53
C LEU A 6 20.30 3.75 10.08
N THR A 7 19.67 4.29 11.14
CA THR A 7 20.08 5.59 11.71
C THR A 7 21.47 5.54 12.31
N ILE A 8 21.87 4.44 12.94
CA ILE A 8 23.24 4.24 13.43
C ILE A 8 24.23 4.19 12.25
N GLY A 9 23.91 3.46 11.18
CA GLY A 9 24.73 3.41 9.96
C GLY A 9 24.95 4.80 9.35
N VAL A 10 23.87 5.57 9.20
CA VAL A 10 23.91 6.94 8.69
C VAL A 10 24.68 7.87 9.64
N ALA A 11 24.51 7.73 10.96
CA ALA A 11 25.25 8.50 11.95
C ALA A 11 26.76 8.25 11.89
N MET A 12 27.18 6.98 11.76
CA MET A 12 28.59 6.63 11.61
C MET A 12 29.18 7.18 10.30
N ALA A 13 28.46 7.03 9.18
CA ALA A 13 28.89 7.59 7.90
C ALA A 13 29.00 9.12 7.95
N ALA A 14 28.04 9.79 8.58
CA ALA A 14 28.05 11.24 8.77
C ALA A 14 29.21 11.70 9.68
N LEU A 15 29.52 10.93 10.73
CA LEU A 15 30.66 11.19 11.61
C LEU A 15 31.96 11.10 10.82
N LEU A 16 32.16 10.01 10.07
CA LEU A 16 33.35 9.82 9.21
C LEU A 16 33.50 10.96 8.20
N PHE A 17 32.41 11.34 7.53
CA PHE A 17 32.43 12.44 6.56
C PHE A 17 32.75 13.77 7.23
N THR A 18 32.22 14.03 8.43
CA THR A 18 32.52 15.24 9.20
C THR A 18 33.99 15.29 9.61
N VAL A 19 34.56 14.18 10.07
CA VAL A 19 35.99 14.07 10.40
C VAL A 19 36.84 14.31 9.15
N LEU A 20 36.45 13.76 8.01
CA LEU A 20 37.14 13.96 6.73
C LEU A 20 37.12 15.44 6.31
N ILE A 21 35.99 16.14 6.45
CA ILE A 21 35.90 17.60 6.23
C ILE A 21 36.79 18.34 7.23
N ALA A 22 36.85 17.90 8.49
CA ALA A 22 37.68 18.52 9.52
C ALA A 22 39.18 18.45 9.18
N VAL A 23 39.62 17.31 8.62
CA VAL A 23 41.01 17.07 8.24
C VAL A 23 41.34 17.80 6.92
N LEU A 24 40.53 17.64 5.88
CA LEU A 24 40.83 18.12 4.53
C LEU A 24 40.43 19.59 4.28
N ALA A 25 39.44 20.09 5.03
CA ALA A 25 38.82 21.39 4.79
C ALA A 25 38.60 22.18 6.10
N LYS A 26 39.57 22.11 7.03
CA LYS A 26 39.52 22.74 8.36
C LYS A 26 39.07 24.22 8.33
N LYS A 27 39.52 25.01 7.36
CA LYS A 27 39.15 26.44 7.19
C LYS A 27 37.68 26.65 6.79
N ARG A 28 36.98 25.60 6.36
CA ARG A 28 35.59 25.66 5.87
C ARG A 28 34.56 25.21 6.90
N MET A 29 35.00 24.59 7.99
CA MET A 29 34.15 24.27 9.13
C MET A 29 34.17 25.40 10.16
N LYS A 30 32.99 25.90 10.54
CA LYS A 30 32.87 26.89 11.61
C LYS A 30 32.50 26.25 12.95
N ASN A 31 31.60 25.27 12.93
CA ASN A 31 31.17 24.54 14.12
C ASN A 31 31.09 23.04 13.79
N PRO A 32 31.82 22.16 14.50
CA PRO A 32 31.82 20.72 14.22
C PRO A 32 30.45 20.08 14.45
N LEU A 33 29.68 20.53 15.45
CA LEU A 33 28.36 19.97 15.74
C LEU A 33 27.35 20.27 14.62
N ILE A 34 27.29 21.52 14.16
CA ILE A 34 26.41 21.91 13.05
C ILE A 34 26.82 21.20 11.76
N SER A 35 28.14 21.05 11.53
CA SER A 35 28.65 20.33 10.36
C SER A 35 28.30 18.83 10.42
N TYR A 36 28.35 18.22 11.60
CA TYR A 36 27.89 16.84 11.82
C TYR A 36 26.40 16.69 11.57
N LEU A 37 25.56 17.53 12.18
CA LEU A 37 24.11 17.51 11.96
C LEU A 37 23.78 17.70 10.48
N GLN A 38 24.49 18.59 9.79
CA GLN A 38 24.36 18.83 8.35
C GLN A 38 24.74 17.60 7.52
N CYS A 39 25.81 16.89 7.88
CA CYS A 39 26.19 15.64 7.22
C CYS A 39 25.19 14.51 7.49
N PHE A 40 24.69 14.43 8.72
CA PHE A 40 23.71 13.43 9.14
C PHE A 40 22.38 13.60 8.43
N THR A 41 21.78 14.80 8.48
CA THR A 41 20.50 15.06 7.81
C THR A 41 20.65 14.97 6.28
N GLY A 42 21.76 15.44 5.73
CA GLY A 42 22.05 15.31 4.29
C GLY A 42 22.15 13.86 3.83
N ALA A 43 22.90 13.03 4.55
CA ALA A 43 23.04 11.61 4.24
C ALA A 43 21.72 10.85 4.40
N LEU A 44 20.94 11.15 5.45
CA LEU A 44 19.62 10.54 5.66
C LEU A 44 18.65 10.87 4.52
N PHE A 45 18.62 12.13 4.06
CA PHE A 45 17.76 12.57 2.96
C PHE A 45 18.17 11.97 1.63
N ILE A 46 19.47 11.88 1.34
CA ILE A 46 19.95 11.21 0.13
C ILE A 46 19.57 9.73 0.16
N PHE A 47 19.76 9.04 1.28
CA PHE A 47 19.40 7.64 1.41
C PHE A 47 17.89 7.43 1.26
N SER A 48 17.09 8.21 1.98
CA SER A 48 15.61 8.20 1.95
C SER A 48 15.07 8.49 0.55
N GLY A 49 15.58 9.52 -0.11
CA GLY A 49 15.20 9.84 -1.48
C GLY A 49 15.69 8.79 -2.48
N TRP A 50 16.88 8.22 -2.30
CA TRP A 50 17.43 7.17 -3.18
C TRP A 50 16.52 5.94 -3.18
N VAL A 51 16.14 5.40 -2.01
CA VAL A 51 15.25 4.23 -1.95
C VAL A 51 13.89 4.49 -2.59
N LYS A 52 13.38 5.73 -2.54
CA LYS A 52 12.17 6.14 -3.27
C LYS A 52 12.41 6.28 -4.78
N ALA A 53 13.59 6.74 -5.20
CA ALA A 53 13.94 6.87 -6.61
C ALA A 53 14.07 5.51 -7.31
N ILE A 54 14.32 4.44 -6.55
CA ILE A 54 14.26 3.05 -7.02
C ILE A 54 12.83 2.67 -7.43
N ASP A 55 11.82 3.13 -6.68
CA ASP A 55 10.41 2.89 -6.98
C ASP A 55 9.55 4.17 -6.86
N PRO A 56 9.58 5.03 -7.90
CA PRO A 56 8.79 6.25 -7.92
C PRO A 56 7.28 5.97 -7.95
N LEU A 57 6.84 4.86 -8.56
CA LEU A 57 5.42 4.49 -8.61
C LEU A 57 4.89 4.13 -7.22
N GLY A 58 5.67 3.44 -6.40
CA GLY A 58 5.31 3.17 -5.01
C GLY A 58 5.03 4.45 -4.23
N THR A 59 5.87 5.48 -4.41
CA THR A 59 5.67 6.80 -3.77
C THR A 59 4.43 7.51 -4.35
N ALA A 60 4.18 7.41 -5.66
CA ALA A 60 2.98 7.97 -6.29
C ALA A 60 1.69 7.35 -5.75
N TYR A 61 1.60 6.03 -5.65
CA TYR A 61 0.42 5.35 -5.09
C TYR A 61 0.18 5.71 -3.63
N LYS A 62 1.24 5.93 -2.84
CA LYS A 62 1.10 6.45 -1.48
C LYS A 62 0.54 7.86 -1.46
N MET A 63 0.96 8.73 -2.38
CA MET A 63 0.39 10.07 -2.49
C MET A 63 -1.08 10.03 -2.93
N GLU A 64 -1.47 9.14 -3.85
CA GLU A 64 -2.87 8.92 -4.22
C GLU A 64 -3.72 8.52 -2.99
N GLN A 65 -3.22 7.63 -2.14
CA GLN A 65 -3.88 7.24 -0.89
C GLN A 65 -4.05 8.43 0.06
N TYR A 66 -3.00 9.25 0.25
CA TYR A 66 -3.09 10.45 1.08
C TYR A 66 -4.07 11.48 0.50
N PHE A 67 -4.07 11.70 -0.81
CA PHE A 67 -4.98 12.64 -1.45
C PHE A 67 -6.44 12.21 -1.35
N ALA A 68 -6.73 10.92 -1.54
CA ALA A 68 -8.08 10.37 -1.35
C ALA A 68 -8.57 10.56 0.09
N GLU A 69 -7.72 10.30 1.09
CA GLU A 69 -8.10 10.48 2.50
C GLU A 69 -8.24 11.97 2.90
N PHE A 70 -7.43 12.84 2.30
CA PHE A 70 -7.57 14.27 2.52
C PHE A 70 -8.84 14.82 1.88
N GLU A 71 -9.23 14.36 0.69
CA GLU A 71 -10.50 14.73 0.06
C GLU A 71 -11.67 14.44 1.00
N THR A 72 -11.79 13.20 1.50
CA THR A 72 -12.88 12.79 2.40
C THR A 72 -12.85 13.55 3.73
N THR A 73 -11.67 13.83 4.26
CA THR A 73 -11.50 14.55 5.52
C THR A 73 -11.88 16.02 5.38
N PHE A 74 -11.46 16.70 4.32
CA PHE A 74 -11.68 18.14 4.16
C PHE A 74 -13.07 18.47 3.58
N GLU A 75 -13.71 17.57 2.84
CA GLU A 75 -15.03 17.77 2.22
C GLU A 75 -16.10 18.23 3.23
N GLY A 76 -16.13 17.66 4.43
CA GLY A 76 -17.10 17.98 5.49
C GLY A 76 -16.72 19.15 6.40
N THR A 77 -15.69 19.92 6.08
CA THR A 77 -15.09 20.89 7.01
C THR A 77 -15.05 22.32 6.45
N TRP A 78 -14.71 23.29 7.30
CA TRP A 78 -14.41 24.67 6.90
C TRP A 78 -13.29 24.82 5.85
N PHE A 79 -12.50 23.76 5.58
CA PHE A 79 -11.49 23.71 4.52
C PHE A 79 -11.96 23.02 3.23
N SER A 80 -13.27 22.83 3.04
CA SER A 80 -13.84 22.15 1.86
C SER A 80 -13.43 22.76 0.51
N PHE A 81 -13.03 24.04 0.48
CA PHE A 81 -12.47 24.69 -0.71
C PHE A 81 -11.18 24.04 -1.23
N LEU A 82 -10.46 23.29 -0.39
CA LEU A 82 -9.28 22.51 -0.79
C LEU A 82 -9.63 21.13 -1.36
N SER A 83 -10.84 20.61 -1.09
CA SER A 83 -11.25 19.28 -1.54
C SER A 83 -11.05 19.06 -3.06
N PRO A 84 -11.44 20.01 -3.95
CA PRO A 84 -11.23 19.86 -5.39
C PRO A 84 -9.77 19.79 -5.85
N LEU A 85 -8.81 20.20 -5.01
CA LEU A 85 -7.39 20.15 -5.33
C LEU A 85 -6.85 18.71 -5.29
N PHE A 86 -7.34 17.87 -4.37
CA PHE A 86 -6.80 16.52 -4.16
C PHE A 86 -7.03 15.58 -5.36
N PRO A 87 -8.21 15.56 -6.01
CA PRO A 87 -8.40 14.81 -7.26
C PRO A 87 -7.46 15.25 -8.39
N ILE A 88 -7.20 16.55 -8.51
CA ILE A 88 -6.27 17.10 -9.51
C ILE A 88 -4.84 16.63 -9.21
N LEU A 89 -4.42 16.70 -7.94
CA LEU A 89 -3.10 16.21 -7.51
C LEU A 89 -2.96 14.70 -7.71
N SER A 90 -4.02 13.92 -7.49
CA SER A 90 -4.05 12.48 -7.73
C SER A 90 -3.78 12.14 -9.21
N LYS A 91 -4.39 12.89 -10.16
CA LYS A 91 -4.10 12.72 -11.59
C LYS A 91 -2.63 12.95 -11.96
N TYR A 92 -1.95 13.85 -11.25
CA TYR A 92 -0.53 14.16 -11.46
C TYR A 92 0.40 13.51 -10.41
N ALA A 93 -0.07 12.49 -9.68
CA ALA A 93 0.65 11.89 -8.56
C ALA A 93 2.03 11.35 -8.97
N ILE A 94 2.17 10.79 -10.17
CA ILE A 94 3.47 10.29 -10.68
C ILE A 94 4.47 11.44 -10.85
N GLY A 95 4.05 12.54 -11.50
CA GLY A 95 4.91 13.71 -11.71
C GLY A 95 5.28 14.40 -10.39
N PHE A 96 4.28 14.53 -9.50
CA PHE A 96 4.49 15.05 -8.15
C PHE A 96 5.47 14.18 -7.35
N SER A 97 5.32 12.86 -7.41
CA SER A 97 6.20 11.92 -6.74
C SER A 97 7.65 12.05 -7.22
N VAL A 98 7.88 12.08 -8.53
CA VAL A 98 9.24 12.29 -9.07
C VAL A 98 9.79 13.64 -8.60
N GLY A 99 8.98 14.70 -8.62
CA GLY A 99 9.36 16.03 -8.14
C GLY A 99 9.78 16.05 -6.67
N VAL A 100 8.99 15.43 -5.77
CA VAL A 100 9.30 15.35 -4.34
C VAL A 100 10.55 14.53 -4.08
N ILE A 101 10.73 13.39 -4.76
CA ILE A 101 11.92 12.53 -4.63
C ILE A 101 13.18 13.29 -5.06
N VAL A 102 13.15 13.93 -6.24
CA VAL A 102 14.26 14.72 -6.75
C VAL A 102 14.56 15.87 -5.79
N PHE A 103 13.53 16.57 -5.30
CA PHE A 103 13.69 17.65 -4.33
C PHE A 103 14.34 17.17 -3.03
N GLU A 104 13.91 16.02 -2.49
CA GLU A 104 14.45 15.44 -1.25
C GLU A 104 15.94 15.10 -1.39
N ILE A 105 16.34 14.42 -2.47
CA ILE A 105 17.75 14.07 -2.72
C ILE A 105 18.57 15.34 -2.95
N LEU A 106 18.08 16.29 -3.76
CA LEU A 106 18.77 17.55 -4.02
C LEU A 106 18.95 18.35 -2.74
N LEU A 107 17.95 18.39 -1.86
CA LEU A 107 18.05 19.04 -0.56
C LEU A 107 19.11 18.36 0.32
N GLY A 108 19.17 17.02 0.29
CA GLY A 108 20.23 16.25 0.93
C GLY A 108 21.62 16.59 0.38
N ILE A 109 21.79 16.69 -0.94
CA ILE A 109 23.04 17.12 -1.59
C ILE A 109 23.39 18.57 -1.21
N MET A 110 22.41 19.47 -1.20
CA MET A 110 22.59 20.87 -0.79
C MET A 110 23.05 20.98 0.66
N LEU A 111 22.51 20.14 1.56
CA LEU A 111 22.97 20.01 2.93
C LEU A 111 24.41 19.50 2.98
N LEU A 112 24.74 18.38 2.32
CA LEU A 112 26.12 17.85 2.34
C LEU A 112 27.16 18.85 1.80
N LEU A 113 26.86 19.54 0.71
CA LEU A 113 27.76 20.51 0.09
C LEU A 113 27.75 21.89 0.78
N GLY A 114 26.71 22.20 1.54
CA GLY A 114 26.49 23.54 2.10
C GLY A 114 26.19 24.59 1.04
N ALA A 115 25.45 24.21 -0.01
CA ALA A 115 24.95 25.12 -1.03
C ALA A 115 23.78 25.96 -0.46
N TYR A 116 23.65 27.22 -0.93
CA TYR A 116 22.52 28.12 -0.65
C TYR A 116 21.96 28.09 0.80
N LYS A 117 22.83 28.19 1.82
CA LYS A 117 22.53 27.93 3.25
C LYS A 117 21.15 28.37 3.76
N LYS A 118 20.74 29.62 3.49
CA LYS A 118 19.44 30.15 3.96
C LYS A 118 18.26 29.46 3.29
N LEU A 119 18.34 29.27 1.97
CA LEU A 119 17.32 28.57 1.19
C LEU A 119 17.23 27.11 1.63
N THR A 120 18.38 26.43 1.74
CA THR A 120 18.45 25.02 2.18
C THR A 120 17.88 24.83 3.57
N ALA A 121 18.20 25.71 4.53
CA ALA A 121 17.66 25.64 5.89
C ALA A 121 16.14 25.83 5.92
N TRP A 122 15.61 26.81 5.18
CA TRP A 122 14.16 27.03 5.08
C TRP A 122 13.44 25.89 4.35
N ALA A 123 13.99 25.43 3.22
CA ALA A 123 13.43 24.32 2.45
C ALA A 123 13.41 23.02 3.28
N PHE A 124 14.49 22.73 4.01
CA PHE A 124 14.57 21.60 4.92
C PHE A 124 13.55 21.70 6.06
N PHE A 125 13.44 22.87 6.70
CA PHE A 125 12.45 23.09 7.73
C PHE A 125 11.02 22.92 7.23
N LEU A 126 10.66 23.54 6.10
CA LEU A 126 9.31 23.46 5.54
C LEU A 126 8.95 22.02 5.14
N LEU A 127 9.88 21.29 4.52
CA LEU A 127 9.64 19.90 4.15
C LEU A 127 9.48 19.00 5.39
N VAL A 128 10.36 19.12 6.39
CA VAL A 128 10.25 18.33 7.63
C VAL A 128 8.97 18.69 8.39
N ALA A 129 8.62 19.98 8.47
CA ALA A 129 7.38 20.43 9.10
C ALA A 129 6.14 19.87 8.37
N PHE A 130 6.14 19.88 7.04
CA PHE A 130 5.07 19.28 6.23
C PHE A 130 4.93 17.78 6.50
N PHE A 131 6.02 17.01 6.48
CA PHE A 131 5.96 15.57 6.77
C PHE A 131 5.62 15.27 8.23
N THR A 132 6.04 16.12 9.18
CA THR A 132 5.63 16.01 10.59
C THR A 132 4.13 16.20 10.73
N PHE A 133 3.54 17.15 10.00
CA PHE A 133 2.09 17.33 9.96
C PHE A 133 1.39 16.12 9.31
N LEU A 134 1.87 15.66 8.16
CA LEU A 134 1.29 14.50 7.45
C LEU A 134 1.30 13.23 8.30
N THR A 135 2.44 12.90 8.90
CA THR A 135 2.60 11.70 9.73
C THR A 135 1.88 11.82 11.06
N GLY A 136 1.84 13.02 11.64
CA GLY A 136 1.03 13.34 12.81
C GLY A 136 -0.46 13.15 12.53
N TYR A 137 -0.96 13.68 11.42
CA TYR A 137 -2.34 13.48 10.98
C TYR A 137 -2.67 11.99 10.85
N THR A 138 -1.86 11.21 10.13
CA THR A 138 -2.08 9.77 10.00
C THR A 138 -2.07 9.03 11.33
N TYR A 139 -1.12 9.34 12.22
CA TYR A 139 -1.08 8.77 13.56
C TYR A 139 -2.35 9.10 14.35
N LEU A 140 -2.82 10.34 14.28
CA LEU A 140 -4.00 10.81 15.00
C LEU A 140 -5.32 10.24 14.46
N THR A 141 -5.39 9.81 13.19
CA THR A 141 -6.59 9.12 12.67
C THR A 141 -6.91 7.83 13.43
N GLY A 142 -5.95 7.22 14.12
CA GLY A 142 -6.20 6.05 14.98
C GLY A 142 -7.11 6.33 16.19
N TYR A 143 -7.32 7.60 16.56
CA TYR A 143 -8.27 8.01 17.61
C TYR A 143 -9.69 8.26 17.05
N VAL A 144 -9.84 8.33 15.73
CA VAL A 144 -11.11 8.61 15.07
C VAL A 144 -11.86 7.28 14.90
N PRO A 145 -13.11 7.15 15.35
CA PRO A 145 -13.87 5.91 15.17
C PRO A 145 -14.13 5.64 13.69
N SER A 146 -13.94 4.38 13.27
CA SER A 146 -14.21 3.94 11.88
C SER A 146 -15.70 3.80 11.59
N GLU A 147 -16.49 3.59 12.63
CA GLU A 147 -17.95 3.46 12.57
C GLU A 147 -18.62 4.75 13.05
N PRO A 148 -19.86 5.03 12.60
CA PRO A 148 -20.60 6.15 13.12
C PRO A 148 -20.85 5.98 14.63
N VAL A 149 -20.89 7.10 15.34
CA VAL A 149 -21.15 7.14 16.78
C VAL A 149 -22.63 7.46 16.98
N ALA A 150 -23.33 6.59 17.71
CA ALA A 150 -24.68 6.84 18.13
C ALA A 150 -24.67 7.66 19.42
N VAL A 151 -25.45 8.73 19.44
CA VAL A 151 -25.77 9.46 20.66
C VAL A 151 -27.03 8.85 21.25
N ILE A 152 -26.89 8.20 22.40
CA ILE A 152 -28.00 7.60 23.14
C ILE A 152 -28.43 8.56 24.26
N GLN A 153 -29.73 8.67 24.48
CA GLN A 153 -30.30 9.40 25.62
C GLN A 153 -31.08 8.46 26.53
N HIS A 154 -30.95 8.71 27.83
CA HIS A 154 -31.72 8.03 28.86
C HIS A 154 -32.93 8.88 29.27
N THR A 155 -33.95 8.23 29.83
CA THR A 155 -35.22 8.86 30.25
C THR A 155 -35.08 9.95 31.32
N ASN A 156 -33.92 10.04 32.00
CA ASN A 156 -33.56 11.07 32.96
C ASN A 156 -32.87 12.32 32.34
N GLY A 157 -32.64 12.34 31.02
CA GLY A 157 -31.97 13.43 30.30
C GLY A 157 -30.45 13.30 30.16
N GLU A 158 -29.84 12.22 30.65
CA GLU A 158 -28.42 11.95 30.44
C GLU A 158 -28.15 11.46 29.00
N SER A 159 -27.05 11.91 28.41
CA SER A 159 -26.62 11.49 27.07
C SER A 159 -25.27 10.78 27.15
N LYS A 160 -25.11 9.71 26.35
CA LYS A 160 -23.85 8.99 26.18
C LYS A 160 -23.57 8.80 24.70
N GLN A 161 -22.28 8.73 24.38
CA GLN A 161 -21.81 8.43 23.04
C GLN A 161 -21.32 6.98 23.00
N LEU A 162 -21.78 6.22 22.02
CA LEU A 162 -21.42 4.82 21.87
C LEU A 162 -21.17 4.50 20.39
N LEU A 163 -20.24 3.59 20.10
CA LEU A 163 -20.12 3.04 18.75
C LEU A 163 -21.39 2.29 18.37
N LEU A 164 -21.75 2.33 17.08
CA LEU A 164 -22.92 1.62 16.56
C LEU A 164 -22.89 0.12 16.88
N SER A 165 -21.73 -0.53 16.82
CA SER A 165 -21.57 -1.93 17.21
C SER A 165 -21.91 -2.23 18.68
N GLY A 166 -21.91 -1.22 19.55
CA GLY A 166 -22.24 -1.36 20.98
C GLY A 166 -23.71 -1.22 21.30
N LEU A 167 -24.56 -0.76 20.37
CA LEU A 167 -25.97 -0.46 20.61
C LEU A 167 -26.77 -1.69 21.07
N ASP A 168 -26.42 -2.88 20.59
CA ASP A 168 -27.11 -4.12 20.94
C ASP A 168 -26.96 -4.48 22.43
N THR A 169 -25.92 -4.00 23.10
CA THR A 169 -25.65 -4.30 24.53
C THR A 169 -26.45 -3.46 25.53
N LEU A 170 -27.04 -2.33 25.09
CA LEU A 170 -27.67 -1.33 25.96
C LEU A 170 -29.19 -1.15 25.72
N SER A 171 -29.77 -1.91 24.79
CA SER A 171 -31.21 -1.87 24.49
C SER A 171 -32.11 -2.32 25.66
N THR A 172 -31.55 -2.92 26.71
CA THR A 172 -32.28 -3.41 27.90
C THR A 172 -32.29 -2.44 29.10
N GLU A 173 -31.63 -1.28 29.02
CA GLU A 173 -31.48 -0.33 30.14
C GLU A 173 -32.24 1.01 29.97
N GLY A 174 -33.21 1.11 29.06
CA GLY A 174 -34.02 2.32 28.89
C GLY A 174 -33.33 3.48 28.14
N TRP A 175 -32.28 3.17 27.39
CA TRP A 175 -31.59 4.09 26.47
C TRP A 175 -32.18 3.97 25.06
N SER A 176 -32.43 5.09 24.40
CA SER A 176 -32.87 5.13 22.99
C SER A 176 -31.89 5.91 22.12
N PRO A 177 -31.57 5.43 20.89
CA PRO A 177 -30.74 6.18 19.95
C PRO A 177 -31.47 7.43 19.49
N VAL A 178 -30.82 8.59 19.60
CA VAL A 178 -31.38 9.89 19.21
C VAL A 178 -30.84 10.33 17.85
N ASP A 179 -29.55 10.17 17.64
CA ASP A 179 -28.91 10.53 16.38
C ASP A 179 -27.66 9.67 16.13
N THR A 180 -27.34 9.50 14.84
CA THR A 180 -26.15 8.79 14.38
C THR A 180 -25.22 9.78 13.70
N VAL A 181 -24.09 10.07 14.32
CA VAL A 181 -23.13 11.05 13.82
C VAL A 181 -21.97 10.32 13.15
N LYS A 182 -21.76 10.61 11.85
CA LYS A 182 -20.53 10.23 11.17
C LYS A 182 -19.42 11.18 11.63
N VAL A 183 -18.45 10.63 12.36
CA VAL A 183 -17.35 11.41 12.95
C VAL A 183 -16.29 11.72 11.90
N ASN A 184 -15.96 13.00 11.74
CA ASN A 184 -14.79 13.45 10.98
C ASN A 184 -13.57 13.58 11.91
N PHE A 185 -12.36 13.62 11.34
CA PHE A 185 -11.11 13.85 12.05
C PHE A 185 -11.14 15.07 13.00
N PHE A 186 -11.77 16.17 12.60
CA PHE A 186 -11.81 17.41 13.38
C PHE A 186 -12.85 17.42 14.51
N ASP A 187 -13.66 16.37 14.63
CA ASP A 187 -14.66 16.24 15.68
C ASP A 187 -14.03 15.67 16.96
N PHE A 188 -13.11 16.43 17.55
CA PHE A 188 -12.29 16.02 18.70
C PHE A 188 -13.09 15.54 19.92
N GLY A 189 -14.37 15.93 20.03
CA GLY A 189 -15.27 15.50 21.09
C GLY A 189 -15.71 14.03 21.00
N TYR A 190 -15.56 13.38 19.84
CA TYR A 190 -15.93 11.97 19.60
C TYR A 190 -14.70 11.05 19.46
N TRP A 191 -13.51 11.57 19.76
CA TRP A 191 -12.28 10.76 19.73
C TRP A 191 -12.32 9.71 20.84
N GLN A 192 -11.87 8.51 20.50
CA GLN A 192 -11.87 7.35 21.40
C GLN A 192 -10.45 6.91 21.72
N GLU A 193 -10.33 5.82 22.48
CA GLU A 193 -9.03 5.17 22.69
C GLU A 193 -8.40 4.76 21.36
N TYR A 194 -7.08 4.88 21.30
CA TYR A 194 -6.31 4.62 20.09
C TYR A 194 -6.47 3.17 19.65
N LYS A 195 -6.97 2.95 18.43
CA LYS A 195 -7.03 1.64 17.79
C LYS A 195 -6.24 1.66 16.49
N GLU A 196 -5.29 0.73 16.34
CA GLU A 196 -4.48 0.62 15.11
C GLU A 196 -5.37 0.36 13.86
N THR A 197 -6.50 -0.32 14.02
CA THR A 197 -7.48 -0.62 12.95
C THR A 197 -8.16 0.61 12.38
N ASN A 198 -8.22 1.70 13.14
CA ASN A 198 -8.90 2.92 12.72
C ASN A 198 -8.01 3.81 11.84
N MET A 199 -6.72 3.49 11.74
CA MET A 199 -5.79 4.25 10.91
C MET A 199 -6.17 4.13 9.44
N LYS A 200 -6.33 5.29 8.80
CA LYS A 200 -6.71 5.39 7.38
C LYS A 200 -5.57 5.04 6.42
N VAL A 201 -4.34 5.35 6.84
CA VAL A 201 -3.11 4.98 6.11
C VAL A 201 -2.21 4.21 7.07
N THR A 202 -1.93 2.95 6.74
CA THR A 202 -1.31 1.98 7.65
C THR A 202 0.22 2.06 7.72
N ASP A 203 0.86 2.64 6.70
CA ASP A 203 2.31 2.79 6.63
C ASP A 203 2.74 4.11 5.99
N CYS A 204 3.84 4.67 6.49
CA CYS A 204 4.41 5.90 5.96
C CYS A 204 5.40 5.63 4.83
N GLY A 205 5.22 6.29 3.69
CA GLY A 205 6.07 6.18 2.50
C GLY A 205 7.46 6.83 2.60
N CYS A 206 7.96 7.18 3.80
CA CYS A 206 9.24 7.90 3.96
C CYS A 206 10.46 7.14 3.43
N PHE A 207 10.49 5.80 3.44
CA PHE A 207 11.58 5.02 2.86
C PHE A 207 11.09 4.15 1.68
N GLY A 208 9.94 4.48 1.10
CA GLY A 208 9.28 3.63 0.11
C GLY A 208 9.06 2.20 0.63
N ASP A 209 9.10 1.24 -0.29
CA ASP A 209 8.93 -0.19 0.05
C ASP A 209 10.17 -0.81 0.74
N PHE A 210 11.29 -0.08 0.84
CA PHE A 210 12.50 -0.57 1.52
C PHE A 210 12.28 -0.76 3.04
N LEU A 211 11.56 0.17 3.67
CA LEU A 211 11.25 0.13 5.09
C LEU A 211 9.91 0.80 5.37
N LYS A 212 8.88 -0.01 5.60
CA LYS A 212 7.56 0.46 6.01
C LYS A 212 7.59 0.83 7.49
N LEU A 213 7.32 2.10 7.78
CA LEU A 213 7.28 2.60 9.15
C LEU A 213 5.83 2.76 9.59
N LYS A 214 5.52 2.26 10.79
CA LYS A 214 4.25 2.56 11.46
C LYS A 214 4.11 4.08 11.64
N PRO A 215 2.92 4.67 11.49
CA PRO A 215 2.72 6.13 11.56
C PRO A 215 3.33 6.77 12.81
N LYS A 216 3.16 6.15 13.99
CA LYS A 216 3.77 6.61 15.26
C LYS A 216 5.30 6.72 15.18
N THR A 217 5.95 5.71 14.61
CA THR A 217 7.42 5.69 14.49
C THR A 217 7.91 6.72 13.47
N SER A 218 7.17 6.93 12.39
CA SER A 218 7.52 7.97 11.41
C SER A 218 7.33 9.37 11.98
N PHE A 219 6.25 9.61 12.71
CA PHE A 219 5.99 10.89 13.39
C PHE A 219 7.13 11.24 14.36
N LEU A 220 7.54 10.30 15.24
CA LEU A 220 8.66 10.53 16.16
C LEU A 220 9.98 10.81 15.43
N LYS A 221 10.22 10.14 14.30
CA LYS A 221 11.38 10.39 13.44
C LYS A 221 11.35 11.80 12.84
N ASP A 222 10.20 12.27 12.36
CA ASP A 222 10.05 13.62 11.80
C ASP A 222 10.17 14.70 12.89
N VAL A 223 9.63 14.47 14.10
CA VAL A 223 9.84 15.33 15.27
C VAL A 223 11.32 15.42 15.64
N PHE A 224 12.04 14.30 15.62
CA PHE A 224 13.49 14.29 15.85
C PHE A 224 14.25 15.11 14.80
N LEU A 225 13.85 15.04 13.52
CA LEU A 225 14.45 15.81 12.44
C LEU A 225 14.08 17.30 12.48
N LEU A 226 12.99 17.67 13.15
CA LEU A 226 12.60 19.06 13.34
C LEU A 226 13.61 19.81 14.22
N ILE A 227 14.28 19.12 15.16
CA ILE A 227 15.32 19.70 16.04
C ILE A 227 16.50 20.28 15.21
N PRO A 228 17.23 19.51 14.39
CA PRO A 228 18.27 20.06 13.53
C PRO A 228 17.70 21.05 12.49
N ALA A 229 16.46 20.88 12.04
CA ALA A 229 15.83 21.83 11.11
C ALA A 229 15.70 23.23 11.73
N LEU A 230 15.19 23.32 12.95
CA LEU A 230 15.11 24.57 13.71
C LEU A 230 16.50 25.15 13.98
N LEU A 231 17.47 24.32 14.36
CA LEU A 231 18.85 24.77 14.56
C LEU A 231 19.45 25.37 13.28
N PHE A 232 19.16 24.81 12.11
CA PHE A 232 19.66 25.36 10.85
C PHE A 232 19.05 26.73 10.52
N LEU A 233 17.82 27.03 10.92
CA LEU A 233 17.23 28.37 10.70
C LEU A 233 18.03 29.46 11.44
N PHE A 234 18.39 29.23 12.71
CA PHE A 234 19.11 30.20 13.52
C PHE A 234 20.63 30.18 13.28
N PHE A 235 21.20 29.01 12.95
CA PHE A 235 22.65 28.81 12.79
C PHE A 235 23.09 28.55 11.34
N ALA A 236 22.28 28.94 10.34
CA ALA A 236 22.61 28.81 8.92
C ALA A 236 24.00 29.39 8.57
N SER A 237 24.43 30.46 9.25
CA SER A 237 25.74 31.09 9.01
C SER A 237 26.94 30.21 9.40
N LYS A 238 26.73 29.23 10.30
CA LYS A 238 27.74 28.30 10.85
C LYS A 238 27.88 26.99 10.07
N MET A 239 26.99 26.72 9.10
CA MET A 239 27.08 25.54 8.23
C MET A 239 28.36 25.56 7.37
N HIS A 240 28.95 24.39 7.14
CA HIS A 240 30.15 24.27 6.30
C HIS A 240 29.83 24.49 4.82
N GLN A 241 30.84 24.77 4.01
CA GLN A 241 30.69 24.90 2.55
C GLN A 241 31.81 24.17 1.82
N LEU A 242 31.45 23.14 1.07
CA LEU A 242 32.39 22.39 0.25
C LEU A 242 32.42 22.98 -1.17
N PHE A 243 33.58 22.90 -1.82
CA PHE A 243 33.84 23.40 -3.18
C PHE A 243 33.53 24.89 -3.43
N SER A 244 33.72 25.35 -4.68
CA SER A 244 33.39 26.71 -5.10
C SER A 244 31.88 26.83 -5.42
N PRO A 245 31.30 28.05 -5.49
CA PRO A 245 29.92 28.25 -5.90
C PRO A 245 29.58 27.65 -7.28
N THR A 246 30.49 27.77 -8.25
CA THR A 246 30.31 27.24 -9.60
C THR A 246 30.22 25.72 -9.62
N ILE A 247 31.17 25.04 -8.95
CA ILE A 247 31.18 23.57 -8.87
C ILE A 247 29.92 23.06 -8.18
N ARG A 248 29.48 23.70 -7.09
CA ARG A 248 28.21 23.32 -6.42
C ARG A 248 27.01 23.47 -7.34
N GLY A 249 26.92 24.58 -8.09
CA GLY A 249 25.85 24.80 -9.06
C GLY A 249 25.82 23.72 -10.15
N SER A 250 26.99 23.39 -10.71
CA SER A 250 27.12 22.34 -11.72
C SER A 250 26.73 20.95 -11.18
N ILE A 251 27.16 20.60 -9.96
CA ILE A 251 26.77 19.34 -9.32
C ILE A 251 25.25 19.28 -9.14
N LEU A 252 24.61 20.36 -8.70
CA LEU A 252 23.16 20.39 -8.52
C LEU A 252 22.42 20.19 -9.84
N VAL A 253 22.79 20.93 -10.90
CA VAL A 253 22.15 20.78 -12.22
C VAL A 253 22.34 19.38 -12.79
N ALA A 254 23.56 18.84 -12.74
CA ALA A 254 23.85 17.48 -13.21
C ALA A 254 23.08 16.43 -12.40
N SER A 255 23.02 16.58 -11.07
CA SER A 255 22.26 15.67 -10.19
C SER A 255 20.78 15.73 -10.49
N THR A 256 20.19 16.92 -10.70
CA THR A 256 18.77 17.05 -11.07
C THR A 256 18.45 16.31 -12.35
N ALA A 257 19.24 16.52 -13.42
CA ALA A 257 19.02 15.85 -14.70
C ALA A 257 19.20 14.34 -14.58
N GLY A 258 20.26 13.89 -13.91
CA GLY A 258 20.52 12.46 -13.69
C GLY A 258 19.43 11.77 -12.87
N LEU A 259 18.94 12.40 -11.81
CA LEU A 259 17.88 11.85 -10.95
C LEU A 259 16.53 11.76 -11.69
N ILE A 260 16.18 12.74 -12.53
CA ILE A 260 14.96 12.66 -13.34
C ILE A 260 15.06 11.48 -14.30
N VAL A 261 16.17 11.34 -15.03
CA VAL A 261 16.37 10.22 -15.96
C VAL A 261 16.34 8.88 -15.22
N TYR A 262 16.98 8.80 -14.06
CA TYR A 262 16.99 7.59 -13.23
C TYR A 262 15.59 7.21 -12.74
N CYS A 263 14.82 8.16 -12.22
CA CYS A 263 13.43 7.93 -11.82
C CYS A 263 12.60 7.43 -13.01
N LEU A 264 12.69 8.09 -14.18
CA LEU A 264 11.97 7.65 -15.38
C LEU A 264 12.39 6.24 -15.82
N SER A 265 13.67 5.89 -15.67
CA SER A 265 14.16 4.56 -16.03
C SER A 265 13.57 3.43 -15.22
N ASN A 266 13.34 3.65 -13.92
CA ASN A 266 12.83 2.60 -13.02
C ASN A 266 11.33 2.31 -13.17
N TYR A 267 10.58 3.08 -13.99
CA TYR A 267 9.15 2.79 -14.21
C TYR A 267 8.65 2.93 -15.65
N VAL A 268 9.30 3.73 -16.51
CA VAL A 268 8.88 3.91 -17.92
C VAL A 268 9.52 2.87 -18.83
N TRP A 269 10.83 2.65 -18.65
CA TRP A 269 11.64 1.82 -19.54
C TRP A 269 11.83 0.40 -19.04
N ASP A 270 11.93 0.22 -17.72
CA ASP A 270 12.16 -1.08 -17.10
C ASP A 270 11.51 -1.15 -15.70
N LEU A 271 11.55 -2.33 -15.10
CA LEU A 271 11.23 -2.51 -13.68
C LEU A 271 12.33 -1.90 -12.79
N PRO A 272 12.01 -1.61 -11.52
CA PRO A 272 13.02 -1.26 -10.53
C PRO A 272 14.16 -2.28 -10.50
N HIS A 273 15.40 -1.80 -10.65
CA HIS A 273 16.60 -2.66 -10.64
C HIS A 273 16.75 -3.48 -9.34
N ILE A 274 16.26 -2.96 -8.21
CA ILE A 274 16.12 -3.71 -6.95
C ILE A 274 14.64 -3.74 -6.57
N ASP A 275 14.12 -4.95 -6.40
CA ASP A 275 12.74 -5.17 -5.97
C ASP A 275 12.67 -5.38 -4.46
N PHE A 276 12.15 -4.38 -3.72
CA PHE A 276 11.93 -4.46 -2.27
C PHE A 276 10.56 -5.06 -1.89
N ARG A 277 9.72 -5.39 -2.89
CA ARG A 277 8.34 -5.82 -2.64
C ARG A 277 8.30 -7.30 -2.24
N PRO A 278 7.20 -7.74 -1.61
CA PRO A 278 7.04 -9.15 -1.21
C PRO A 278 7.16 -10.12 -2.40
N PHE A 279 6.57 -9.77 -3.55
CA PHE A 279 6.57 -10.60 -4.77
C PHE A 279 7.83 -10.42 -5.62
N LYS A 280 9.02 -10.31 -5.01
CA LYS A 280 10.28 -10.21 -5.75
C LYS A 280 10.66 -11.55 -6.39
N LYS A 281 11.56 -11.51 -7.37
CA LYS A 281 12.13 -12.70 -8.00
C LYS A 281 12.76 -13.65 -6.96
N GLY A 282 12.49 -14.95 -7.09
CA GLY A 282 13.02 -16.03 -6.27
C GLY A 282 12.26 -16.30 -4.96
N VAL A 283 11.13 -15.62 -4.71
CA VAL A 283 10.29 -15.89 -3.54
C VAL A 283 9.31 -17.01 -3.84
N ASN A 284 9.27 -18.01 -2.96
CA ASN A 284 8.18 -18.98 -2.88
C ASN A 284 7.02 -18.34 -2.10
N VAL A 285 5.91 -18.11 -2.79
CA VAL A 285 4.73 -17.43 -2.25
C VAL A 285 3.92 -18.37 -1.36
N VAL A 286 3.93 -19.69 -1.62
CA VAL A 286 3.26 -20.70 -0.80
C VAL A 286 3.90 -20.77 0.58
N GLU A 287 5.20 -21.07 0.62
CA GLU A 287 5.96 -21.18 1.88
C GLU A 287 5.86 -19.89 2.71
N ARG A 288 5.90 -18.74 2.03
CA ARG A 288 5.80 -17.44 2.70
C ARG A 288 4.41 -17.17 3.25
N LYS A 289 3.35 -17.55 2.52
CA LYS A 289 1.95 -17.40 2.95
C LYS A 289 1.65 -18.29 4.16
N GLU A 290 2.14 -19.53 4.16
CA GLU A 290 2.03 -20.46 5.28
C GLU A 290 2.76 -19.92 6.53
N TYR A 291 4.02 -19.49 6.37
CA TYR A 291 4.78 -18.88 7.47
C TYR A 291 4.10 -17.64 8.07
N GLU A 292 3.52 -16.78 7.23
CA GLU A 292 2.79 -15.59 7.70
C GLU A 292 1.46 -15.94 8.39
N ALA A 293 0.75 -16.96 7.89
CA ALA A 293 -0.47 -17.45 8.52
C ALA A 293 -0.18 -18.04 9.92
N GLU A 294 0.88 -18.84 10.06
CA GLU A 294 1.34 -19.36 11.34
C GLU A 294 1.77 -18.25 12.31
N ALA A 295 2.49 -17.25 11.82
CA ALA A 295 2.93 -16.12 12.63
C ALA A 295 1.79 -15.20 13.11
N THR A 296 0.72 -15.10 12.31
CA THR A 296 -0.48 -14.29 12.62
C THR A 296 -1.34 -14.94 13.71
N LEU A 297 -1.24 -16.26 13.88
CA LEU A 297 -1.84 -16.98 15.00
C LEU A 297 -1.05 -16.68 16.30
N THR A 298 -1.19 -15.45 16.79
CA THR A 298 -0.56 -14.98 18.03
C THR A 298 -0.93 -15.91 19.18
N LYS A 299 0.06 -16.43 19.89
CA LYS A 299 -0.16 -17.23 21.10
C LYS A 299 -0.71 -16.32 22.18
N VAL A 300 -1.83 -16.68 22.81
CA VAL A 300 -2.33 -15.98 24.00
C VAL A 300 -1.31 -16.19 25.12
N ILE A 301 -0.72 -15.12 25.65
CA ILE A 301 0.31 -15.16 26.72
C ILE A 301 -0.35 -14.98 28.10
N GLY A 302 -1.54 -14.40 28.16
CA GLY A 302 -2.24 -14.14 29.41
C GLY A 302 -3.53 -13.34 29.23
N TYR A 303 -4.11 -12.92 30.34
CA TYR A 303 -5.34 -12.12 30.41
C TYR A 303 -5.12 -10.94 31.36
N GLU A 304 -5.41 -9.73 30.90
CA GLU A 304 -5.53 -8.54 31.74
C GLU A 304 -7.00 -8.44 32.20
N LEU A 305 -7.20 -8.38 33.51
CA LEU A 305 -8.51 -8.27 34.15
C LEU A 305 -8.67 -6.87 34.70
N THR A 306 -9.74 -6.16 34.30
CA THR A 306 -10.06 -4.84 34.84
C THR A 306 -11.38 -4.89 35.62
N ASN A 307 -11.37 -4.43 36.87
CA ASN A 307 -12.59 -4.38 37.69
C ASN A 307 -13.48 -3.19 37.26
N LYS A 308 -14.76 -3.46 36.97
CA LYS A 308 -15.73 -2.46 36.47
C LYS A 308 -16.09 -1.37 37.48
N SER A 309 -15.84 -1.58 38.78
CA SER A 309 -16.24 -0.65 39.85
C SER A 309 -15.06 0.08 40.50
N THR A 310 -13.88 -0.54 40.57
CA THR A 310 -12.70 0.03 41.24
C THR A 310 -11.59 0.46 40.28
N GLY A 311 -11.63 0.05 39.02
CA GLY A 311 -10.60 0.33 38.03
C GLY A 311 -9.26 -0.40 38.28
N GLU A 312 -9.24 -1.39 39.17
CA GLU A 312 -8.06 -2.19 39.50
C GLU A 312 -7.72 -3.15 38.34
N LYS A 313 -6.45 -3.17 37.92
CA LYS A 313 -5.94 -3.99 36.81
C LYS A 313 -5.07 -5.14 37.32
N VAL A 314 -5.40 -6.38 36.95
CA VAL A 314 -4.68 -7.59 37.35
C VAL A 314 -4.26 -8.38 36.11
N ASN A 315 -2.97 -8.68 35.97
CA ASN A 315 -2.43 -9.41 34.81
C ASN A 315 -2.17 -10.88 35.17
N LEU A 316 -2.92 -11.80 34.56
CA LEU A 316 -2.74 -13.24 34.71
C LEU A 316 -1.97 -13.82 33.52
N THR A 317 -0.90 -14.57 33.79
CA THR A 317 -0.15 -15.32 32.76
C THR A 317 -0.78 -16.68 32.46
N MET A 318 -0.43 -17.35 31.35
CA MET A 318 -1.01 -18.66 30.97
C MET A 318 -0.91 -19.73 32.07
N GLU A 319 0.09 -19.68 32.95
CA GLU A 319 0.24 -20.62 34.06
C GLU A 319 -0.75 -20.36 35.21
N GLN A 320 -1.26 -19.14 35.32
CA GLN A 320 -2.18 -18.68 36.37
C GLN A 320 -3.64 -18.67 35.94
N LEU A 321 -3.97 -19.29 34.81
CA LEU A 321 -5.33 -19.40 34.26
C LEU A 321 -6.34 -20.02 35.26
N GLY A 322 -5.88 -20.88 36.19
CA GLY A 322 -6.71 -21.42 37.26
C GLY A 322 -7.20 -20.38 38.28
N GLU A 323 -6.56 -19.22 38.37
CA GLU A 323 -6.97 -18.12 39.25
C GLU A 323 -8.11 -17.28 38.69
N MET A 324 -8.49 -17.48 37.41
CA MET A 324 -9.63 -16.80 36.80
C MET A 324 -10.95 -17.02 37.52
N VAL A 325 -11.10 -18.12 38.26
CA VAL A 325 -12.30 -18.41 39.05
C VAL A 325 -12.52 -17.37 40.15
N LYS A 326 -11.45 -16.70 40.61
CA LYS A 326 -11.50 -15.63 41.63
C LYS A 326 -12.08 -14.33 41.11
N TYR A 327 -12.18 -14.18 39.79
CA TYR A 327 -12.61 -12.97 39.11
C TYR A 327 -13.82 -13.32 38.23
N PRO A 328 -15.06 -13.06 38.66
CA PRO A 328 -16.26 -13.37 37.87
C PRO A 328 -16.48 -12.41 36.68
N LYS A 329 -17.06 -12.92 35.58
CA LYS A 329 -17.32 -12.15 34.34
C LYS A 329 -18.32 -11.00 34.48
N GLU A 330 -19.12 -11.02 35.53
CA GLU A 330 -20.10 -9.99 35.80
C GLU A 330 -19.43 -8.69 36.27
N THR A 331 -18.35 -8.81 37.06
CA THR A 331 -17.67 -7.69 37.72
C THR A 331 -16.31 -7.32 37.12
N TRP A 332 -15.72 -8.19 36.29
CA TRP A 332 -14.43 -7.99 35.65
C TRP A 332 -14.51 -8.08 34.13
N GLU A 333 -13.77 -7.21 33.44
CA GLU A 333 -13.58 -7.22 31.99
C GLU A 333 -12.24 -7.91 31.66
N TYR A 334 -12.24 -8.77 30.64
CA TYR A 334 -11.09 -9.62 30.29
C TYR A 334 -10.56 -9.17 28.95
N GLU A 335 -9.32 -8.72 28.93
CA GLU A 335 -8.58 -8.46 27.71
C GLU A 335 -7.50 -9.53 27.54
N GLN A 336 -7.46 -10.16 26.37
CA GLN A 336 -6.43 -11.16 26.07
C GLN A 336 -5.12 -10.47 25.74
N ILE A 337 -4.07 -10.77 26.50
CA ILE A 337 -2.71 -10.37 26.16
C ILE A 337 -2.19 -11.35 25.13
N ARG A 338 -2.17 -10.91 23.87
CA ARG A 338 -1.63 -11.68 22.74
C ARG A 338 -0.13 -11.41 22.59
N SER A 339 0.63 -12.43 22.20
CA SER A 339 2.02 -12.26 21.80
C SER A 339 2.12 -11.30 20.61
N ILE A 340 3.20 -10.55 20.52
CA ILE A 340 3.55 -9.88 19.27
C ILE A 340 3.73 -11.01 18.21
N PRO A 341 3.11 -10.91 17.03
CA PRO A 341 3.27 -11.91 15.98
C PRO A 341 4.75 -12.06 15.61
N GLU A 342 5.20 -13.29 15.36
CA GLU A 342 6.60 -13.60 15.09
C GLU A 342 7.09 -12.99 13.77
N ALA A 343 6.15 -12.74 12.85
CA ALA A 343 6.35 -12.03 11.60
C ALA A 343 5.16 -11.11 11.32
N GLU A 344 5.42 -9.91 10.80
CA GLU A 344 4.37 -9.02 10.31
C GLU A 344 3.80 -9.59 8.99
N PRO A 345 2.46 -9.67 8.83
CA PRO A 345 1.84 -10.14 7.59
C PRO A 345 2.22 -9.20 6.44
N THR A 346 2.61 -9.78 5.30
CA THR A 346 2.89 -9.00 4.09
C THR A 346 1.72 -9.11 3.13
N LYS A 347 1.81 -8.41 1.99
CA LYS A 347 0.82 -8.49 0.91
C LYS A 347 0.74 -9.87 0.24
N ILE A 348 1.62 -10.81 0.59
CA ILE A 348 1.51 -12.22 0.17
C ILE A 348 0.34 -12.91 0.87
N SER A 349 0.07 -12.58 2.14
CA SER A 349 -1.09 -13.10 2.87
C SER A 349 -2.42 -12.70 2.22
N ASP A 350 -2.47 -11.49 1.64
CA ASP A 350 -3.63 -10.95 0.92
C ASP A 350 -3.74 -11.47 -0.53
N PHE A 351 -2.86 -12.38 -0.97
CA PHE A 351 -2.90 -12.91 -2.33
C PHE A 351 -4.11 -13.80 -2.53
N ALA A 352 -5.12 -13.24 -3.20
CA ALA A 352 -6.35 -13.89 -3.61
C ALA A 352 -6.70 -13.50 -5.05
N VAL A 353 -6.99 -14.49 -5.89
CA VAL A 353 -7.35 -14.30 -7.30
C VAL A 353 -8.67 -15.03 -7.55
N GLU A 354 -9.64 -14.33 -8.11
CA GLU A 354 -10.97 -14.85 -8.39
C GLU A 354 -11.26 -14.84 -9.88
N ASN A 355 -12.11 -15.75 -10.33
CA ASN A 355 -12.74 -15.64 -11.65
C ASN A 355 -14.00 -14.77 -11.61
N TYR A 356 -14.54 -14.43 -12.79
CA TYR A 356 -15.77 -13.62 -12.90
C TYR A 356 -17.03 -14.35 -12.42
N LYS A 357 -16.95 -15.67 -12.18
CA LYS A 357 -18.02 -16.48 -11.58
C LYS A 357 -17.97 -16.51 -10.05
N GLY A 358 -16.95 -15.89 -9.43
CA GLY A 358 -16.78 -15.81 -7.97
C GLY A 358 -16.06 -17.00 -7.33
N TYR A 359 -15.46 -17.89 -8.13
CA TYR A 359 -14.59 -18.94 -7.59
C TYR A 359 -13.16 -18.43 -7.46
N GLU A 360 -12.55 -18.67 -6.30
CA GLU A 360 -11.13 -18.42 -6.06
C GLU A 360 -10.27 -19.46 -6.79
N ILE A 361 -9.27 -18.99 -7.54
CA ILE A 361 -8.33 -19.81 -8.32
C ILE A 361 -6.89 -19.65 -7.83
N THR A 362 -6.70 -19.05 -6.66
CA THR A 362 -5.38 -18.78 -6.07
C THR A 362 -4.55 -20.05 -5.96
N ASP A 363 -5.16 -21.14 -5.48
CA ASP A 363 -4.49 -22.42 -5.30
C ASP A 363 -4.08 -23.05 -6.63
N ASP A 364 -4.87 -22.87 -7.69
CA ASP A 364 -4.53 -23.34 -9.03
C ASP A 364 -3.26 -22.68 -9.58
N ILE A 365 -2.98 -21.43 -9.16
CA ILE A 365 -1.77 -20.70 -9.54
C ILE A 365 -0.58 -21.13 -8.67
N LEU A 366 -0.83 -21.27 -7.37
CA LEU A 366 0.22 -21.49 -6.37
C LEU A 366 0.75 -22.93 -6.38
N TYR A 367 -0.11 -23.92 -6.58
CA TYR A 367 0.25 -25.34 -6.56
C TYR A 367 0.41 -25.94 -7.95
N ASP A 368 0.57 -25.09 -8.98
CA ASP A 368 0.87 -25.59 -10.32
C ASP A 368 2.29 -26.16 -10.38
N GLU A 369 2.39 -27.48 -10.58
CA GLU A 369 3.67 -28.18 -10.75
C GLU A 369 4.38 -27.77 -12.06
N GLY A 370 3.61 -27.29 -13.05
CA GLY A 370 4.13 -26.79 -14.31
C GLY A 370 4.71 -25.37 -14.22
N TYR A 371 5.22 -24.88 -15.35
CA TYR A 371 5.45 -23.45 -15.51
C TYR A 371 4.13 -22.77 -15.89
N SER A 372 3.87 -21.62 -15.28
CA SER A 372 2.73 -20.78 -15.64
C SER A 372 3.15 -19.32 -15.84
N LEU A 373 2.46 -18.64 -16.75
CA LEU A 373 2.66 -17.22 -17.02
C LEU A 373 1.49 -16.43 -16.47
N MET A 374 1.79 -15.49 -15.58
CA MET A 374 0.83 -14.54 -15.03
C MET A 374 1.02 -13.18 -15.69
N ILE A 375 -0.03 -12.67 -16.32
CA ILE A 375 -0.05 -11.35 -16.96
C ILE A 375 -0.85 -10.42 -16.06
N VAL A 376 -0.20 -9.40 -15.52
CA VAL A 376 -0.82 -8.42 -14.64
C VAL A 376 -1.11 -7.16 -15.44
N GLY A 377 -2.39 -6.95 -15.74
CA GLY A 377 -2.93 -5.70 -16.27
C GLY A 377 -3.73 -4.99 -15.18
N TYR A 378 -3.05 -4.43 -14.16
CA TYR A 378 -3.72 -3.93 -12.95
C TYR A 378 -4.83 -2.89 -13.26
N ASN A 379 -4.68 -2.12 -14.33
CA ASN A 379 -5.70 -1.20 -14.83
C ASN A 379 -5.74 -1.25 -16.36
N LEU A 380 -6.81 -1.84 -16.93
CA LEU A 380 -7.08 -1.78 -18.36
C LEU A 380 -7.40 -0.33 -18.74
N VAL A 381 -6.54 0.28 -19.57
CA VAL A 381 -6.61 1.72 -19.88
C VAL A 381 -7.59 1.98 -21.02
N TYR A 382 -8.53 2.88 -20.77
CA TYR A 382 -9.55 3.31 -21.72
C TYR A 382 -9.61 4.85 -21.76
N ASP A 383 -9.96 5.41 -22.92
CA ASP A 383 -10.06 6.86 -23.13
C ASP A 383 -11.43 7.40 -22.72
N SER A 384 -12.49 6.62 -22.92
CA SER A 384 -13.84 6.97 -22.50
C SER A 384 -14.69 5.73 -22.25
N VAL A 385 -15.74 5.91 -21.44
CA VAL A 385 -16.77 4.90 -21.19
C VAL A 385 -18.10 5.49 -21.61
N LYS A 386 -18.87 4.76 -22.40
CA LYS A 386 -20.26 5.12 -22.72
C LYS A 386 -21.18 4.10 -22.10
N THR A 387 -22.11 4.57 -21.28
CA THR A 387 -23.17 3.70 -20.73
C THR A 387 -24.31 3.64 -21.73
N LYS A 388 -24.65 2.43 -22.16
CA LYS A 388 -25.81 2.15 -23.00
C LYS A 388 -26.80 1.28 -22.23
N ILE A 389 -28.03 1.73 -22.14
CA ILE A 389 -29.12 0.90 -21.62
C ILE A 389 -29.51 -0.06 -22.73
N ILE A 390 -29.31 -1.36 -22.50
CA ILE A 390 -29.77 -2.41 -23.42
C ILE A 390 -30.90 -3.19 -22.78
N THR A 391 -31.90 -3.51 -23.59
CA THR A 391 -33.03 -4.33 -23.17
C THR A 391 -32.68 -5.80 -23.43
N VAL A 392 -32.50 -6.56 -22.36
CA VAL A 392 -32.27 -8.01 -22.44
C VAL A 392 -33.55 -8.73 -22.03
N LEU A 393 -33.87 -9.83 -22.72
CA LEU A 393 -34.98 -10.70 -22.36
C LEU A 393 -34.49 -11.65 -21.27
N ASP A 394 -35.09 -11.58 -20.10
CA ASP A 394 -34.81 -12.46 -18.97
C ASP A 394 -35.95 -13.47 -18.82
N THR A 395 -35.61 -14.73 -18.56
CA THR A 395 -36.59 -15.83 -18.49
C THR A 395 -36.84 -16.16 -17.03
N ILE A 396 -38.07 -15.91 -16.55
CA ILE A 396 -38.47 -16.26 -15.19
C ILE A 396 -38.91 -17.73 -15.19
N TRP A 397 -38.34 -18.50 -14.27
CA TRP A 397 -38.61 -19.93 -14.13
C TRP A 397 -39.54 -20.17 -12.94
N ALA A 398 -40.63 -20.90 -13.18
CA ALA A 398 -41.46 -21.45 -12.12
C ALA A 398 -41.11 -22.94 -11.91
N MET A 399 -41.11 -23.38 -10.66
CA MET A 399 -41.03 -24.81 -10.32
C MET A 399 -42.43 -25.40 -10.38
N ASP A 400 -42.63 -26.41 -11.22
CA ASP A 400 -43.88 -27.16 -11.31
C ASP A 400 -43.64 -28.61 -10.84
N SER A 401 -44.64 -29.22 -10.23
CA SER A 401 -44.57 -30.59 -9.72
C SER A 401 -45.33 -31.53 -10.63
N LEU A 402 -44.62 -32.45 -11.27
CA LEU A 402 -45.18 -33.49 -12.13
C LEU A 402 -45.14 -34.84 -11.41
N MET A 403 -46.27 -35.52 -11.36
CA MET A 403 -46.36 -36.90 -10.87
C MET A 403 -45.98 -37.85 -11.99
N VAL A 404 -44.85 -38.56 -11.84
CA VAL A 404 -44.40 -39.60 -12.77
C VAL A 404 -44.18 -40.88 -11.99
N ASN A 405 -44.95 -41.93 -12.28
CA ASN A 405 -44.87 -43.25 -11.64
C ASN A 405 -44.81 -43.19 -10.09
N ASP A 406 -45.80 -42.53 -9.47
CA ASP A 406 -45.93 -42.36 -8.01
C ASP A 406 -44.77 -41.64 -7.29
N SER A 407 -43.89 -40.97 -8.05
CA SER A 407 -42.85 -40.08 -7.51
C SER A 407 -43.10 -38.65 -7.98
N LEU A 408 -43.08 -37.71 -7.02
CA LEU A 408 -43.21 -36.28 -7.30
C LEU A 408 -41.88 -35.74 -7.83
N VAL A 409 -41.85 -35.31 -9.09
CA VAL A 409 -40.66 -34.74 -9.73
C VAL A 409 -40.89 -33.26 -9.96
N LEU A 410 -40.02 -32.42 -9.38
CA LEU A 410 -40.02 -30.99 -9.65
C LEU A 410 -39.33 -30.72 -10.99
N THR A 411 -40.00 -29.97 -11.87
CA THR A 411 -39.49 -29.58 -13.18
C THR A 411 -39.57 -28.06 -13.34
N GLN A 412 -38.56 -27.46 -13.96
CA GLN A 412 -38.57 -26.03 -14.25
C GLN A 412 -39.39 -25.77 -15.52
N ARG A 413 -40.40 -24.91 -15.42
CA ARG A 413 -41.16 -24.39 -16.56
C ARG A 413 -40.91 -22.89 -16.70
N VAL A 414 -40.81 -22.41 -17.93
CA VAL A 414 -40.79 -20.97 -18.21
C VAL A 414 -42.15 -20.36 -17.82
N GLU A 415 -42.13 -19.40 -16.90
CA GLU A 415 -43.32 -18.69 -16.42
C GLU A 415 -43.62 -17.48 -17.31
N SER A 416 -42.64 -16.61 -17.51
CA SER A 416 -42.73 -15.43 -18.36
C SER A 416 -41.34 -15.03 -18.89
N ILE A 417 -41.33 -14.29 -19.99
CA ILE A 417 -40.13 -13.65 -20.53
C ILE A 417 -40.31 -12.15 -20.33
N GLU A 418 -39.55 -11.56 -19.42
CA GLU A 418 -39.64 -10.14 -19.11
C GLU A 418 -38.46 -9.36 -19.71
N LYS A 419 -38.71 -8.10 -20.05
CA LYS A 419 -37.67 -7.20 -20.56
C LYS A 419 -36.97 -6.53 -19.39
N ARG A 420 -35.74 -6.92 -19.11
CA ARG A 420 -34.87 -6.28 -18.13
C ARG A 420 -33.97 -5.27 -18.83
N GLN A 421 -34.01 -4.02 -18.37
CA GLN A 421 -33.02 -3.03 -18.77
C GLN A 421 -31.76 -3.25 -17.95
N ILE A 422 -30.65 -3.53 -18.63
CA ILE A 422 -29.33 -3.57 -17.99
C ILE A 422 -28.49 -2.43 -18.54
N GLU A 423 -27.76 -1.76 -17.66
CA GLU A 423 -26.75 -0.80 -18.04
C GLU A 423 -25.51 -1.56 -18.52
N ARG A 424 -25.19 -1.46 -19.81
CA ARG A 424 -23.94 -1.97 -20.36
C ARG A 424 -22.96 -0.82 -20.52
N ARG A 425 -21.76 -0.97 -19.99
CA ARG A 425 -20.65 -0.02 -20.18
C ARG A 425 -19.83 -0.45 -21.39
N ASP A 426 -19.84 0.35 -22.44
CA ASP A 426 -18.99 0.17 -23.62
C ASP A 426 -17.71 0.99 -23.41
N TYR A 427 -16.57 0.29 -23.40
CA TYR A 427 -15.26 0.88 -23.15
C TYR A 427 -14.55 1.19 -24.47
N PHE A 428 -14.02 2.40 -24.60
CA PHE A 428 -13.16 2.78 -25.71
C PHE A 428 -11.72 2.64 -25.26
N TRP A 429 -11.11 1.51 -25.60
CA TRP A 429 -9.75 1.16 -25.18
C TRP A 429 -8.71 2.09 -25.78
N ASN A 430 -7.72 2.46 -24.98
CA ASN A 430 -6.63 3.29 -25.44
C ASN A 430 -5.74 2.52 -26.45
N GLU A 431 -5.53 3.08 -27.63
CA GLU A 431 -4.79 2.42 -28.71
C GLU A 431 -3.34 2.10 -28.34
N ASP A 432 -2.65 2.99 -27.65
CA ASP A 432 -1.27 2.78 -27.23
C ASP A 432 -1.15 1.72 -26.13
N TYR A 433 -2.23 1.47 -25.38
CA TYR A 433 -2.29 0.41 -24.40
C TYR A 433 -2.58 -0.94 -25.07
N THR A 434 -3.58 -1.01 -25.96
CA THR A 434 -3.93 -2.26 -26.66
C THR A 434 -2.79 -2.78 -27.53
N LYS A 435 -2.01 -1.90 -28.17
CA LYS A 435 -0.79 -2.26 -28.92
C LYS A 435 0.24 -3.01 -28.06
N ARG A 436 0.38 -2.67 -26.78
CA ARG A 436 1.31 -3.39 -25.88
C ARG A 436 0.92 -4.85 -25.72
N TRP A 437 -0.38 -5.13 -25.69
CA TRP A 437 -0.90 -6.48 -25.61
C TRP A 437 -0.74 -7.19 -26.95
N THR A 438 -1.25 -6.62 -28.03
CA THR A 438 -1.29 -7.27 -29.35
C THR A 438 0.09 -7.47 -29.97
N GLU A 439 0.99 -6.49 -29.85
CA GLU A 439 2.30 -6.52 -30.52
C GLU A 439 3.40 -7.18 -29.69
N VAL A 440 3.29 -7.18 -28.35
CA VAL A 440 4.39 -7.59 -27.48
C VAL A 440 4.04 -8.79 -26.60
N VAL A 441 2.96 -8.69 -25.81
CA VAL A 441 2.63 -9.73 -24.82
C VAL A 441 1.99 -10.96 -25.48
N ASN A 442 0.95 -10.75 -26.28
CA ASN A 442 0.12 -11.81 -26.83
C ASN A 442 0.90 -12.77 -27.75
N PRO A 443 1.81 -12.31 -28.64
CA PRO A 443 2.58 -13.23 -29.48
C PRO A 443 3.40 -14.25 -28.66
N VAL A 444 4.08 -13.78 -27.61
CA VAL A 444 4.91 -14.63 -26.74
C VAL A 444 4.05 -15.57 -25.89
N VAL A 445 2.96 -15.05 -25.34
CA VAL A 445 2.05 -15.80 -24.45
C VAL A 445 1.30 -16.88 -25.21
N LEU A 446 0.80 -16.59 -26.42
CA LEU A 446 0.08 -17.57 -27.24
C LEU A 446 1.01 -18.69 -27.72
N GLU A 447 2.29 -18.39 -27.97
CA GLU A 447 3.30 -19.41 -28.25
C GLU A 447 3.60 -20.28 -27.01
N ALA A 448 3.69 -19.67 -25.83
CA ALA A 448 3.84 -20.40 -24.58
C ALA A 448 2.64 -21.30 -24.27
N GLU A 449 1.41 -20.82 -24.52
CA GLU A 449 0.18 -21.61 -24.38
C GLU A 449 0.19 -22.85 -25.29
N LYS A 450 0.64 -22.70 -26.55
CA LYS A 450 0.83 -23.82 -27.49
C LYS A 450 1.88 -24.82 -27.01
N ALA A 451 2.86 -24.37 -26.23
CA ALA A 451 3.88 -25.22 -25.60
C ALA A 451 3.40 -25.87 -24.28
N GLY A 452 2.14 -25.66 -23.89
CA GLY A 452 1.54 -26.27 -22.69
C GLY A 452 1.71 -25.46 -21.41
N VAL A 453 2.18 -24.22 -21.49
CA VAL A 453 2.30 -23.32 -20.33
C VAL A 453 0.92 -22.73 -20.01
N LYS A 454 0.48 -22.82 -18.76
CA LYS A 454 -0.80 -22.22 -18.34
C LYS A 454 -0.70 -20.71 -18.25
N ILE A 455 -1.73 -20.01 -18.72
CA ILE A 455 -1.78 -18.54 -18.78
C ILE A 455 -2.85 -18.01 -17.83
N TYR A 456 -2.47 -17.06 -16.98
CA TYR A 456 -3.35 -16.37 -16.04
C TYR A 456 -3.28 -14.86 -16.28
N ALA A 457 -4.26 -14.26 -16.95
CA ALA A 457 -4.35 -12.81 -17.05
C ALA A 457 -5.17 -12.24 -15.89
N ILE A 458 -4.66 -11.24 -15.18
CA ILE A 458 -5.28 -10.70 -13.97
C ILE A 458 -5.36 -9.18 -14.08
N SER A 459 -6.55 -8.64 -13.79
CA SER A 459 -6.81 -7.20 -13.70
C SER A 459 -7.51 -6.84 -12.39
N LYS A 460 -7.64 -5.54 -12.10
CA LYS A 460 -8.62 -5.12 -11.07
C LYS A 460 -10.03 -5.57 -11.47
N PRO A 461 -11.01 -5.57 -10.54
CA PRO A 461 -12.37 -5.95 -10.87
C PRO A 461 -12.99 -5.01 -11.94
N TYR A 462 -13.50 -5.60 -13.02
CA TYR A 462 -14.30 -4.97 -14.06
C TYR A 462 -15.62 -5.72 -14.24
N ASP A 463 -16.51 -5.21 -15.09
CA ASP A 463 -17.65 -6.02 -15.55
C ASP A 463 -17.14 -7.12 -16.48
N GLU A 464 -17.71 -8.33 -16.39
CA GLU A 464 -17.33 -9.47 -17.24
C GLU A 464 -17.41 -9.09 -18.74
N SER A 465 -18.49 -8.39 -19.13
CA SER A 465 -18.66 -7.91 -20.51
C SER A 465 -17.58 -6.94 -20.99
N ALA A 466 -16.99 -6.16 -20.09
CA ALA A 466 -15.90 -5.23 -20.42
C ALA A 466 -14.60 -5.99 -20.67
N VAL A 467 -14.35 -7.03 -19.87
CA VAL A 467 -13.16 -7.86 -19.99
C VAL A 467 -13.23 -8.70 -21.26
N ASP A 468 -14.40 -9.24 -21.59
CA ASP A 468 -14.60 -9.95 -22.85
C ASP A 468 -14.42 -9.02 -24.07
N ASP A 469 -14.95 -7.80 -24.02
CA ASP A 469 -14.71 -6.81 -25.07
C ASP A 469 -13.21 -6.47 -25.23
N PHE A 470 -12.50 -6.33 -24.12
CA PHE A 470 -11.04 -6.15 -24.14
C PHE A 470 -10.32 -7.35 -24.74
N ARG A 471 -10.72 -8.58 -24.38
CA ARG A 471 -10.15 -9.82 -24.92
C ARG A 471 -10.36 -9.93 -26.42
N HIS A 472 -11.56 -9.60 -26.90
CA HIS A 472 -11.86 -9.58 -28.33
C HIS A 472 -11.03 -8.53 -29.08
N THR A 473 -10.91 -7.33 -28.51
CA THR A 473 -10.13 -6.23 -29.09
C THR A 473 -8.64 -6.57 -29.17
N THR A 474 -8.10 -7.18 -28.12
CA THR A 474 -6.67 -7.54 -28.04
C THR A 474 -6.35 -8.91 -28.64
N GLN A 475 -7.35 -9.67 -29.07
CA GLN A 475 -7.21 -11.06 -29.53
C GLN A 475 -6.57 -11.97 -28.47
N SER A 476 -6.88 -11.72 -27.20
CA SER A 476 -6.39 -12.49 -26.05
C SER A 476 -7.27 -13.73 -25.85
N ALA A 477 -6.81 -14.90 -26.33
CA ALA A 477 -7.58 -16.15 -26.28
C ALA A 477 -7.74 -16.71 -24.85
N TYR A 478 -6.79 -16.43 -23.96
CA TYR A 478 -6.76 -16.92 -22.58
C TYR A 478 -7.80 -16.25 -21.66
N PRO A 479 -8.15 -16.89 -20.52
CA PRO A 479 -9.09 -16.33 -19.55
C PRO A 479 -8.49 -15.17 -18.74
N PHE A 480 -9.37 -14.27 -18.31
CA PHE A 480 -9.03 -13.18 -17.39
C PHE A 480 -9.64 -13.44 -16.01
N TYR A 481 -8.92 -13.01 -14.99
CA TYR A 481 -9.25 -13.11 -13.58
C TYR A 481 -9.18 -11.72 -12.93
N LYS A 482 -9.73 -11.61 -11.73
CA LYS A 482 -9.78 -10.37 -10.96
C LYS A 482 -9.07 -10.53 -9.63
N ALA A 483 -8.37 -9.48 -9.22
CA ALA A 483 -7.74 -9.37 -7.90
C ALA A 483 -7.71 -7.89 -7.47
N ASP A 484 -7.38 -7.62 -6.21
CA ASP A 484 -7.29 -6.26 -5.69
C ASP A 484 -6.23 -5.39 -6.42
N ASP A 485 -6.54 -4.11 -6.66
CA ASP A 485 -5.65 -3.18 -7.38
C ASP A 485 -4.33 -2.93 -6.63
N ILE A 486 -4.39 -2.78 -5.30
CA ILE A 486 -3.19 -2.54 -4.49
C ILE A 486 -2.31 -3.79 -4.51
N LEU A 487 -2.90 -4.98 -4.46
CA LEU A 487 -2.19 -6.24 -4.61
C LEU A 487 -1.48 -6.31 -5.97
N LEU A 488 -2.18 -6.06 -7.09
CA LEU A 488 -1.61 -6.13 -8.44
C LEU A 488 -0.48 -5.12 -8.66
N LYS A 489 -0.63 -3.89 -8.16
CA LYS A 489 0.43 -2.87 -8.15
C LYS A 489 1.64 -3.30 -7.30
N THR A 490 1.42 -4.08 -6.24
CA THR A 490 2.49 -4.65 -5.40
C THR A 490 3.20 -5.80 -6.11
N ILE A 491 2.48 -6.60 -6.90
CA ILE A 491 3.05 -7.70 -7.68
C ILE A 491 4.03 -7.17 -8.73
N ILE A 492 3.66 -6.20 -9.58
CA ILE A 492 4.57 -5.70 -10.62
C ILE A 492 4.36 -4.21 -10.94
N ARG A 493 5.45 -3.49 -11.24
CA ARG A 493 5.44 -2.05 -11.59
C ARG A 493 5.36 -1.87 -13.11
N SER A 494 4.48 -2.62 -13.76
CA SER A 494 4.29 -2.54 -15.21
C SER A 494 2.84 -2.81 -15.58
N ASN A 495 2.38 -2.20 -16.67
CA ASN A 495 1.01 -2.34 -17.17
C ASN A 495 1.00 -2.42 -18.70
N PRO A 496 0.86 -3.62 -19.29
CA PRO A 496 0.88 -4.93 -18.61
C PRO A 496 2.29 -5.31 -18.11
N GLY A 497 2.36 -6.16 -17.10
CA GLY A 497 3.60 -6.83 -16.67
C GLY A 497 3.44 -8.34 -16.68
N VAL A 498 4.51 -9.10 -16.93
CA VAL A 498 4.46 -10.57 -17.02
C VAL A 498 5.35 -11.20 -15.95
N LEU A 499 4.87 -12.26 -15.32
CA LEU A 499 5.59 -13.05 -14.33
C LEU A 499 5.62 -14.51 -14.76
N LEU A 500 6.77 -15.15 -14.59
CA LEU A 500 6.93 -16.60 -14.72
C LEU A 500 6.88 -17.23 -13.34
N TRP A 501 5.96 -18.17 -13.18
CA TRP A 501 5.75 -18.94 -11.97
C TRP A 501 6.12 -20.40 -12.20
N HIS A 502 6.58 -21.05 -11.14
CA HIS A 502 6.81 -22.49 -11.10
C HIS A 502 6.72 -22.97 -9.66
N ASN A 503 5.79 -23.89 -9.37
CA ASN A 503 5.60 -24.49 -8.05
C ASN A 503 5.58 -23.44 -6.90
N GLY A 504 4.69 -22.45 -7.02
CA GLY A 504 4.54 -21.36 -6.05
C GLY A 504 5.67 -20.32 -6.03
N THR A 505 6.74 -20.52 -6.80
CA THR A 505 7.91 -19.63 -6.84
C THR A 505 7.88 -18.69 -8.05
N ILE A 506 8.18 -17.42 -7.81
CA ILE A 506 8.33 -16.42 -8.87
C ILE A 506 9.72 -16.55 -9.48
N VAL A 507 9.81 -17.23 -10.62
CA VAL A 507 11.07 -17.48 -11.33
C VAL A 507 11.62 -16.20 -11.93
N ASN A 508 10.78 -15.40 -12.60
CA ASN A 508 11.20 -14.14 -13.20
C ASN A 508 10.02 -13.19 -13.47
N LYS A 509 10.33 -11.92 -13.75
CA LYS A 509 9.35 -10.85 -13.98
C LYS A 509 9.86 -9.90 -15.05
N TRP A 510 8.97 -9.42 -15.91
CA TRP A 510 9.34 -8.54 -17.02
C TRP A 510 8.40 -7.35 -17.14
N HIS A 511 9.01 -6.19 -17.39
CA HIS A 511 8.30 -5.05 -17.95
C HIS A 511 7.94 -5.37 -19.41
N TRP A 512 6.77 -4.95 -19.91
CA TRP A 512 6.35 -5.26 -21.28
C TRP A 512 7.41 -4.89 -22.33
N ARG A 513 8.10 -3.74 -22.20
CA ARG A 513 9.18 -3.32 -23.12
C ARG A 513 10.40 -4.24 -23.15
N LYS A 514 10.58 -5.06 -22.11
CA LYS A 514 11.73 -5.95 -21.92
C LYS A 514 11.28 -7.42 -21.89
N MET A 515 10.09 -7.69 -22.43
CA MET A 515 9.58 -9.05 -22.56
C MET A 515 10.51 -9.84 -23.51
N PRO A 516 11.05 -10.98 -23.09
CA PRO A 516 11.86 -11.82 -23.95
C PRO A 516 10.99 -12.43 -25.05
N SER A 517 11.63 -12.78 -26.16
CA SER A 517 10.98 -13.61 -27.17
C SER A 517 10.72 -15.02 -26.62
N PHE A 518 9.79 -15.76 -27.23
CA PHE A 518 9.50 -17.12 -26.77
C PHE A 518 10.74 -18.04 -26.85
N GLN A 519 11.62 -17.84 -27.83
CA GLN A 519 12.89 -18.59 -27.96
C GLN A 519 13.84 -18.36 -26.79
N GLU A 520 13.88 -17.15 -26.24
CA GLU A 520 14.68 -16.81 -25.06
C GLU A 520 14.02 -17.30 -23.76
N LEU A 521 12.70 -17.49 -23.78
CA LEU A 521 11.92 -18.00 -22.67
C LEU A 521 11.98 -19.53 -22.58
N GLN A 522 12.10 -20.25 -23.69
CA GLN A 522 12.17 -21.71 -23.75
C GLN A 522 13.23 -22.34 -22.81
N PRO A 523 14.49 -21.85 -22.74
CA PRO A 523 15.48 -22.40 -21.80
C PRO A 523 15.07 -22.27 -20.33
N LEU A 524 14.22 -21.31 -19.98
CA LEU A 524 13.72 -21.10 -18.62
C LEU A 524 12.56 -22.03 -18.26
N LEU A 525 11.89 -22.61 -19.26
CA LEU A 525 10.78 -23.54 -19.12
C LEU A 525 11.22 -25.01 -19.04
N VAL A 526 12.54 -25.27 -19.09
CA VAL A 526 13.09 -26.62 -18.93
C VAL A 526 13.14 -26.91 -17.43
N PRO A 527 12.58 -28.04 -16.96
CA PRO A 527 12.71 -28.43 -15.56
C PRO A 527 14.20 -28.50 -15.21
N VAL A 528 14.62 -27.64 -14.29
CA VAL A 528 15.96 -27.73 -13.72
C VAL A 528 15.97 -29.01 -12.90
N ASP A 529 16.65 -30.04 -13.39
CA ASP A 529 16.96 -31.23 -12.59
C ASP A 529 17.62 -30.78 -11.29
N THR A 530 16.90 -30.91 -10.18
CA THR A 530 17.35 -30.52 -8.83
C THR A 530 18.42 -31.45 -8.26
N THR A 531 19.09 -32.25 -9.10
CA THR A 531 20.12 -33.22 -8.68
C THR A 531 21.55 -32.71 -8.77
N THR A 532 21.80 -31.48 -9.24
CA THR A 532 23.17 -30.94 -9.35
C THR A 532 23.33 -29.53 -8.77
N VAL A 533 23.01 -29.32 -7.49
CA VAL A 533 23.74 -28.41 -6.61
C VAL A 533 23.69 -28.98 -5.19
N GLN A 534 24.71 -29.77 -4.83
CA GLN A 534 25.09 -30.03 -3.43
C GLN A 534 26.19 -29.05 -3.02
#